data_AF-A0A1F8JMB1-F1
#
_entry.id   AF-A0A1F8JMB1-F1
#
_cell.length_a   1.000
_cell.length_b   1.000
_cell.length_c   1.000
_cell.angle_alpha   90.00
_cell.angle_beta   90.00
_cell.angle_gamma   90.00
#
_symmetry.space_group_name_H-M   'P 1'
#
loop_
_entity.id
_entity.type
_entity.pdbx_description
1 polymer ?
#
loop_
_entity_poly.entity_id
_entity_poly.type
_entity_poly.pdbx_seq_one_letter_code
_entity_poly.pdbx_strand_id
1 'polypeptide(L)'
;MKPFTITIAQRLRPFSHAARFCTLIPKTNCLAEIFPARLVLEEWQGARFSTLLPLTGPVEQFTSQVEGEKGRVRVFGRAAQGFFSYLLFAQRDGIYLYLEKGPLPFPLKQEHKLLNISSFHEAPPEERLSLGMHRSLEWESVLRRGEFQEIFPVWLQMGQLLPQPEERTMPEEGNFLLLEKCRKVVEQKEKLHVIPAFRTLFLAAFSSLFVPHVNDLSFQGLSTPTEQALSPLPLLKKSALLIRSLFFQEEKESCALLPLLPPQFHSGRFCHIKTKEGDRIDMEWSSKLLRRLRIQSAKSRSLRLIVQSALKRCRVRTKLREKGR
;
A
#
# COMPACT_ATOMS: atom_id res chain seq x y z
N MET A 1 -28.83 17.53 -10.70
CA MET A 1 -28.40 16.14 -10.39
C MET A 1 -26.88 16.08 -10.35
N LYS A 2 -26.28 15.59 -9.26
CA LYS A 2 -24.82 15.36 -9.18
C LYS A 2 -24.43 14.20 -10.09
N PRO A 3 -23.28 14.28 -10.79
CA PRO A 3 -22.79 13.18 -11.63
C PRO A 3 -22.59 11.91 -10.81
N PHE A 4 -22.91 10.75 -11.41
CA PHE A 4 -22.70 9.46 -10.75
C PHE A 4 -21.20 9.22 -10.51
N THR A 5 -20.83 9.00 -9.25
CA THR A 5 -19.44 8.73 -8.83
C THR A 5 -19.41 7.61 -7.81
N ILE A 6 -18.47 6.67 -7.97
CA ILE A 6 -18.11 5.70 -6.92
C ILE A 6 -16.91 6.30 -6.19
N THR A 7 -17.02 6.44 -4.87
CA THR A 7 -15.97 7.06 -4.06
C THR A 7 -15.69 6.23 -2.81
N ILE A 8 -14.45 6.32 -2.33
CA ILE A 8 -14.03 5.75 -1.05
C ILE A 8 -13.76 6.92 -0.10
N ALA A 9 -14.63 7.10 0.89
CA ALA A 9 -14.54 8.21 1.83
C ALA A 9 -13.37 8.06 2.82
N GLN A 10 -13.12 6.84 3.28
CA GLN A 10 -12.03 6.52 4.19
C GLN A 10 -10.68 6.83 3.55
N ARG A 11 -9.79 7.49 4.28
CA ARG A 11 -8.39 7.68 3.88
C ARG A 11 -7.53 6.62 4.54
N LEU A 12 -6.66 5.98 3.78
CA LEU A 12 -5.71 4.99 4.32
C LEU A 12 -4.56 5.77 4.97
N ARG A 13 -4.60 5.82 6.31
CA ARG A 13 -3.59 6.50 7.14
C ARG A 13 -3.20 5.60 8.32
N PRO A 14 -2.55 4.46 8.05
CA PRO A 14 -2.05 3.62 9.11
C PRO A 14 -1.09 4.41 10.00
N PHE A 15 -1.18 4.17 11.31
CA PHE A 15 -0.36 4.86 12.30
C PHE A 15 0.03 3.92 13.42
N SER A 16 1.07 4.28 14.17
CA SER A 16 1.58 3.51 15.29
C SER A 16 1.93 4.44 16.44
N HIS A 17 1.70 3.97 17.66
CA HIS A 17 2.15 4.61 18.90
C HIS A 17 3.41 3.97 19.49
N ALA A 18 3.99 2.97 18.80
CA ALA A 18 5.17 2.28 19.28
C ALA A 18 6.37 3.25 19.34
N ALA A 19 7.20 3.11 20.39
CA ALA A 19 8.42 3.91 20.55
C ALA A 19 9.47 3.63 19.46
N ARG A 20 9.32 2.53 18.72
CA ARG A 20 10.08 2.21 17.52
C ARG A 20 9.10 1.89 16.41
N PHE A 21 9.15 2.65 15.33
CA PHE A 21 8.33 2.43 14.15
C PHE A 21 9.19 2.39 12.89
N CYS A 22 9.01 1.37 12.07
CA CYS A 22 9.75 1.21 10.81
C CYS A 22 8.78 1.25 9.64
N THR A 23 9.09 2.02 8.61
CA THR A 23 8.28 2.05 7.39
C THR A 23 9.11 2.50 6.20
N LEU A 24 8.69 2.14 4.99
CA LEU A 24 9.27 2.69 3.77
C LEU A 24 8.80 4.14 3.59
N ILE A 25 9.71 5.03 3.20
CA ILE A 25 9.33 6.37 2.76
C ILE A 25 8.63 6.22 1.41
N PRO A 26 7.39 6.73 1.25
CA PRO A 26 6.69 6.66 -0.02
C PRO A 26 7.53 7.23 -1.17
N LYS A 27 7.43 6.60 -2.34
CA LYS A 27 8.14 6.94 -3.58
C LYS A 27 9.61 6.53 -3.64
N THR A 28 10.15 5.85 -2.62
CA THR A 28 11.56 5.46 -2.61
C THR A 28 11.76 4.02 -2.13
N ASN A 29 13.01 3.58 -2.21
CA ASN A 29 13.57 2.37 -1.61
C ASN A 29 14.13 2.62 -0.19
N CYS A 30 13.89 3.80 0.40
CA CYS A 30 14.44 4.15 1.70
C CYS A 30 13.55 3.68 2.84
N LEU A 31 14.15 3.03 3.81
CA LEU A 31 13.57 2.73 5.11
C LEU A 31 13.72 3.93 6.04
N ALA A 32 12.68 4.25 6.79
CA ALA A 32 12.74 5.12 7.95
C ALA A 32 12.52 4.28 9.21
N GLU A 33 13.47 4.37 10.13
CA GLU A 33 13.34 3.87 11.50
C GLU A 33 13.23 5.09 12.43
N ILE A 34 12.08 5.18 13.09
CA ILE A 34 11.62 6.37 13.79
C ILE A 34 11.43 6.04 15.26
N PHE A 35 12.13 6.81 16.10
CA PHE A 35 11.98 6.81 17.55
C PHE A 35 11.58 8.21 18.03
N PRO A 36 11.10 8.37 19.26
CA PRO A 36 10.83 9.68 19.82
C PRO A 36 12.04 10.64 19.74
N ALA A 37 13.24 10.17 20.08
CA ALA A 37 14.45 10.98 20.16
C ALA A 37 15.52 10.63 19.11
N ARG A 38 15.18 9.83 18.09
CA ARG A 38 16.14 9.39 17.05
C ARG A 38 15.44 9.15 15.73
N LEU A 39 16.08 9.56 14.64
CA LEU A 39 15.64 9.25 13.28
C LEU A 39 16.79 8.59 12.52
N VAL A 40 16.50 7.47 11.87
CA VAL A 40 17.42 6.80 10.94
C VAL A 40 16.72 6.66 9.60
N LEU A 41 17.41 7.03 8.53
CA LEU A 41 17.01 6.80 7.15
C LEU A 41 18.07 5.96 6.47
N GLU A 42 17.66 4.91 5.77
CA GLU A 42 18.58 4.00 5.10
C GLU A 42 18.03 3.60 3.75
N GLU A 43 18.75 3.93 2.69
CA GLU A 43 18.48 3.43 1.35
C GLU A 43 18.96 1.99 1.22
N TRP A 44 18.18 1.11 0.58
CA TRP A 44 18.60 -0.26 0.32
C TRP A 44 19.93 -0.29 -0.44
N GLN A 45 20.98 -0.88 0.17
CA GLN A 45 22.35 -0.92 -0.35
C GLN A 45 22.92 0.46 -0.71
N GLY A 46 22.43 1.52 -0.06
CA GLY A 46 22.73 2.90 -0.42
C GLY A 46 23.13 3.76 0.77
N ALA A 47 22.80 5.04 0.64
CA ALA A 47 23.16 6.03 1.64
C ALA A 47 22.38 5.83 2.95
N ARG A 48 23.02 6.20 4.07
CA ARG A 48 22.43 6.16 5.41
C ARG A 48 22.57 7.52 6.09
N PHE A 49 21.50 7.94 6.75
CA PHE A 49 21.46 9.12 7.61
C PHE A 49 20.95 8.70 8.99
N SER A 50 21.56 9.23 10.05
CA SER A 50 21.14 8.99 11.43
C SER A 50 21.36 10.24 12.25
N THR A 51 20.35 10.67 13.00
CA THR A 51 20.45 11.82 13.89
C THR A 51 19.69 11.60 15.19
N LEU A 52 20.16 12.25 16.25
CA LEU A 52 19.45 12.35 17.52
C LEU A 52 18.59 13.62 17.51
N LEU A 53 17.37 13.47 18.00
CA LEU A 53 16.46 14.59 18.24
C LEU A 53 16.63 15.00 19.71
N PRO A 54 17.02 16.26 20.02
CA PRO A 54 17.30 16.75 21.36
C PRO A 54 16.00 16.96 22.17
N LEU A 55 15.26 15.89 22.38
CA LEU A 55 14.02 15.86 23.16
C LEU A 55 14.27 15.19 24.50
N THR A 56 13.72 15.77 25.57
CA THR A 56 13.74 15.17 26.91
C THR A 56 12.47 14.37 27.12
N GLY A 57 12.64 13.09 27.42
CA GLY A 57 11.54 12.15 27.66
C GLY A 57 10.95 12.24 29.08
N PRO A 58 9.88 11.48 29.34
CA PRO A 58 9.16 10.62 28.38
C PRO A 58 8.42 11.45 27.31
N VAL A 59 8.34 10.93 26.08
CA VAL A 59 7.54 11.55 25.02
C VAL A 59 6.14 10.95 25.05
N GLU A 60 5.14 11.78 25.31
CA GLU A 60 3.73 11.39 25.36
C GLU A 60 3.10 11.47 23.97
N GLN A 61 2.10 10.61 23.73
CA GLN A 61 1.30 10.59 22.49
C GLN A 61 2.16 10.50 21.21
N PHE A 62 3.35 9.89 21.32
CA PHE A 62 4.22 9.66 20.18
C PHE A 62 3.46 8.87 19.12
N THR A 63 3.45 9.40 17.89
CA THR A 63 2.69 8.81 16.80
C THR A 63 3.48 8.97 15.50
N SER A 64 3.67 7.85 14.80
CA SER A 64 4.13 7.82 13.42
C SER A 64 2.96 7.40 12.52
N GLN A 65 2.64 8.21 11.50
CA GLN A 65 1.51 7.99 10.61
C GLN A 65 1.95 8.06 9.15
N VAL A 66 1.66 7.03 8.36
CA VAL A 66 1.92 7.06 6.92
C VAL A 66 0.70 7.64 6.21
N GLU A 67 0.90 8.75 5.51
CA GLU A 67 -0.09 9.38 4.65
C GLU A 67 0.23 9.02 3.18
N GLY A 68 0.00 7.76 2.79
CA GLY A 68 0.39 7.22 1.49
C GLY A 68 -0.15 8.03 0.30
N GLU A 69 -1.39 8.49 0.37
CA GLU A 69 -2.02 9.35 -0.65
C GLU A 69 -1.28 10.69 -0.87
N LYS A 70 -0.57 11.17 0.15
CA LYS A 70 0.24 12.40 0.10
C LYS A 70 1.74 12.10 -0.07
N GLY A 71 2.14 10.84 -0.13
CA GLY A 71 3.53 10.43 -0.29
C GLY A 71 4.44 10.84 0.89
N ARG A 72 3.94 10.80 2.13
CA ARG A 72 4.71 11.25 3.30
C ARG A 72 4.43 10.46 4.57
N VAL A 73 5.36 10.52 5.51
CA VAL A 73 5.22 10.02 6.88
C VAL A 73 5.16 11.23 7.80
N ARG A 74 4.13 11.34 8.64
CA ARG A 74 4.01 12.36 9.67
C ARG A 74 4.38 11.77 11.01
N VAL A 75 5.20 12.48 11.77
CA VAL A 75 5.57 12.11 13.15
C VAL A 75 5.21 13.25 14.08
N PHE A 76 4.65 12.94 15.24
CA PHE A 76 4.30 13.95 16.25
C PHE A 76 4.25 13.34 17.65
N GLY A 77 4.34 14.20 18.65
CA GLY A 77 4.27 13.83 20.07
C GLY A 77 4.49 15.04 20.96
N ARG A 78 4.53 14.82 22.27
CA ARG A 78 4.79 15.86 23.28
C ARG A 78 5.95 15.45 24.16
N ALA A 79 7.05 16.21 24.09
CA ALA A 79 8.20 16.07 24.99
C ALA A 79 8.10 17.08 26.14
N ALA A 80 9.05 17.05 27.08
CA ALA A 80 9.13 18.04 28.16
C ALA A 80 9.21 19.48 27.63
N GLN A 81 9.88 19.68 26.49
CA GLN A 81 10.01 20.97 25.80
C GLN A 81 8.73 21.41 25.07
N GLY A 82 7.73 20.55 24.95
CA GLY A 82 6.45 20.83 24.29
C GLY A 82 6.13 19.90 23.11
N PHE A 83 5.07 20.26 22.38
CA PHE A 83 4.59 19.51 21.23
C PHE A 83 5.53 19.66 20.03
N PHE A 84 5.80 18.56 19.33
CA PHE A 84 6.53 18.57 18.06
C PHE A 84 5.76 17.84 16.97
N SER A 85 5.97 18.26 15.73
CA SER A 85 5.44 17.58 14.54
C SER A 85 6.31 17.87 13.33
N TYR A 86 6.69 16.82 12.62
CA TYR A 86 7.44 16.91 11.36
C TYR A 86 6.92 15.90 10.33
N LEU A 87 7.27 16.17 9.07
CA LEU A 87 6.96 15.33 7.92
C LEU A 87 8.26 14.81 7.32
N LEU A 88 8.28 13.53 6.96
CA LEU A 88 9.28 12.92 6.09
C LEU A 88 8.65 12.64 4.73
N PHE A 89 9.29 13.04 3.66
CA PHE A 89 8.82 12.81 2.30
C PHE A 89 9.99 12.82 1.31
N ALA A 90 9.76 12.28 0.13
CA ALA A 90 10.76 12.24 -0.92
C ALA A 90 10.47 13.26 -2.02
N GLN A 91 11.54 13.85 -2.55
CA GLN A 91 11.58 14.50 -3.86
C GLN A 91 12.57 13.76 -4.75
N ARG A 92 12.72 14.18 -6.01
CA ARG A 92 13.55 13.49 -7.02
C ARG A 92 14.99 13.25 -6.58
N ASP A 93 15.55 14.14 -5.78
CA ASP A 93 16.97 14.16 -5.44
C ASP A 93 17.26 13.74 -4.00
N GLY A 94 16.24 13.46 -3.17
CA GLY A 94 16.47 13.07 -1.79
C GLY A 94 15.24 12.91 -0.91
N ILE A 95 15.50 12.52 0.35
CA ILE A 95 14.54 12.53 1.45
C ILE A 95 14.66 13.85 2.20
N TYR A 96 13.51 14.45 2.49
CA TYR A 96 13.37 15.73 3.16
C TYR A 96 12.60 15.59 4.47
N LEU A 97 12.97 16.43 5.43
CA LEU A 97 12.21 16.70 6.64
C LEU A 97 11.62 18.10 6.58
N TYR A 98 10.35 18.23 6.91
CA TYR A 98 9.69 19.52 7.10
C TYR A 98 9.17 19.62 8.53
N LEU A 99 9.72 20.53 9.31
CA LEU A 99 9.30 20.76 10.69
C LEU A 99 8.05 21.63 10.72
N GLU A 100 6.90 21.05 11.05
CA GLU A 100 5.63 21.78 11.15
C GLU A 100 5.62 22.62 12.43
N LYS A 101 6.05 22.04 13.56
CA LYS A 101 6.09 22.64 14.90
C LYS A 101 7.12 21.95 15.79
N GLY A 102 7.61 22.66 16.80
CA GLY A 102 8.29 22.06 17.96
C GLY A 102 9.78 22.38 18.08
N PRO A 103 10.44 21.90 19.15
CA PRO A 103 11.79 22.26 19.55
C PRO A 103 12.86 21.34 18.92
N LEU A 104 12.69 21.00 17.64
CA LEU A 104 13.64 20.16 16.91
C LEU A 104 14.71 21.04 16.21
N PRO A 105 15.93 20.52 15.99
CA PRO A 105 17.07 21.28 15.45
C PRO A 105 16.97 21.48 13.93
N PHE A 106 15.76 21.67 13.42
CA PHE A 106 15.48 21.88 12.01
C PHE A 106 14.76 23.22 11.82
N PRO A 107 14.98 23.92 10.71
CA PRO A 107 14.28 25.17 10.45
C PRO A 107 12.76 24.95 10.37
N LEU A 108 12.00 25.77 11.11
CA LEU A 108 10.54 25.72 11.12
C LEU A 108 9.98 26.08 9.75
N LYS A 109 9.01 25.28 9.29
CA LYS A 109 8.28 25.50 8.04
C LYS A 109 9.15 25.58 6.79
N GLN A 110 10.30 24.93 6.80
CA GLN A 110 11.19 24.81 5.65
C GLN A 110 11.53 23.34 5.39
N GLU A 111 11.80 23.02 4.14
CA GLU A 111 12.26 21.70 3.73
C GLU A 111 13.76 21.58 4.02
N HIS A 112 14.16 20.52 4.71
CA HIS A 112 15.54 20.23 5.01
C HIS A 112 15.92 18.86 4.45
N LYS A 113 16.85 18.84 3.50
CA LYS A 113 17.30 17.61 2.86
C LYS A 113 18.15 16.79 3.84
N LEU A 114 17.75 15.54 4.08
CA LEU A 114 18.42 14.64 5.03
C LEU A 114 19.32 13.61 4.33
N LEU A 115 18.90 13.13 3.16
CA LEU A 115 19.55 12.02 2.47
C LEU A 115 19.40 12.18 0.96
N ASN A 116 20.48 11.96 0.19
CA ASN A 116 20.38 11.79 -1.26
C ASN A 116 19.85 10.38 -1.57
N ILE A 117 19.05 10.24 -2.62
CA ILE A 117 18.51 8.94 -3.04
C ILE A 117 18.93 8.64 -4.48
N SER A 118 19.09 7.35 -4.78
CA SER A 118 19.38 6.87 -6.13
C SER A 118 18.10 6.62 -6.95
N SER A 119 16.97 6.36 -6.27
CA SER A 119 15.73 5.95 -6.92
C SER A 119 14.51 6.71 -6.40
N PHE A 120 13.71 7.26 -7.33
CA PHE A 120 12.49 7.99 -7.04
C PHE A 120 11.34 7.56 -7.95
N HIS A 121 10.17 7.34 -7.37
CA HIS A 121 8.94 7.02 -8.10
C HIS A 121 8.04 8.25 -8.23
N GLU A 122 7.92 8.79 -9.45
CA GLU A 122 7.14 10.01 -9.68
C GLU A 122 5.63 9.80 -9.56
N ALA A 123 5.15 8.62 -9.96
CA ALA A 123 3.72 8.41 -10.10
C ALA A 123 3.02 8.39 -8.72
N PRO A 124 1.90 9.12 -8.55
CA PRO A 124 1.10 9.02 -7.35
C PRO A 124 0.43 7.64 -7.26
N PRO A 125 0.08 7.17 -6.04
CA PRO A 125 -0.78 6.00 -5.91
C PRO A 125 -2.17 6.39 -6.41
N GLU A 126 -2.59 5.83 -7.54
CA GLU A 126 -3.87 6.18 -8.13
C GLU A 126 -4.98 5.26 -7.62
N GLU A 127 -4.71 3.95 -7.52
CA GLU A 127 -5.75 2.96 -7.27
C GLU A 127 -6.07 2.80 -5.78
N ARG A 128 -7.36 2.79 -5.44
CA ARG A 128 -7.84 2.75 -4.05
C ARG A 128 -8.78 1.58 -3.83
N LEU A 129 -8.41 0.69 -2.91
CA LEU A 129 -9.22 -0.45 -2.49
C LEU A 129 -9.87 -0.20 -1.13
N SER A 130 -11.12 -0.60 -0.98
CA SER A 130 -11.84 -0.60 0.30
C SER A 130 -12.65 -1.89 0.41
N LEU A 131 -12.47 -2.64 1.49
CA LEU A 131 -13.11 -3.94 1.71
C LEU A 131 -14.22 -3.91 2.77
N GLY A 132 -14.81 -2.72 2.98
CA GLY A 132 -15.97 -2.52 3.86
C GLY A 132 -15.64 -2.35 5.34
N MET A 133 -14.37 -2.20 5.70
CA MET A 133 -13.93 -2.00 7.08
C MET A 133 -13.56 -0.53 7.34
N HIS A 134 -14.18 0.09 8.34
CA HIS A 134 -14.00 1.52 8.67
C HIS A 134 -13.29 1.77 10.02
N ARG A 135 -12.64 0.74 10.57
CA ARG A 135 -11.90 0.83 11.83
C ARG A 135 -10.67 1.74 11.69
N SER A 136 -10.17 2.21 12.83
CA SER A 136 -8.89 2.91 12.90
C SER A 136 -7.76 1.96 12.50
N LEU A 137 -6.80 2.49 11.73
CA LEU A 137 -5.63 1.76 11.25
C LEU A 137 -4.45 1.93 12.23
N GLU A 138 -4.70 1.84 13.54
CA GLU A 138 -3.64 1.69 14.53
C GLU A 138 -2.96 0.34 14.27
N TRP A 139 -1.70 0.36 13.87
CA TRP A 139 -1.09 -0.75 13.16
C TRP A 139 -0.87 -1.96 14.07
N GLU A 140 -0.50 -1.75 15.32
CA GLU A 140 -0.37 -2.84 16.31
C GLU A 140 -1.73 -3.54 16.51
N SER A 141 -2.81 -2.78 16.57
CA SER A 141 -4.19 -3.29 16.58
C SER A 141 -4.58 -4.03 15.30
N VAL A 142 -4.19 -3.53 14.12
CA VAL A 142 -4.42 -4.22 12.83
C VAL A 142 -3.69 -5.56 12.82
N LEU A 143 -2.44 -5.60 13.26
CA LEU A 143 -1.62 -6.81 13.36
C LEU A 143 -2.25 -7.84 14.31
N ARG A 144 -2.70 -7.41 15.51
CA ARG A 144 -3.39 -8.30 16.46
C ARG A 144 -4.66 -8.91 15.90
N ARG A 145 -5.45 -8.14 15.14
CA ARG A 145 -6.68 -8.63 14.51
C ARG A 145 -6.39 -9.58 13.35
N GLY A 146 -5.33 -9.31 12.57
CA GLY A 146 -4.96 -10.13 11.42
C GLY A 146 -6.04 -10.19 10.33
N GLU A 147 -6.83 -9.12 10.20
CA GLU A 147 -7.98 -9.04 9.29
C GLU A 147 -7.56 -8.50 7.92
N PHE A 148 -7.66 -9.33 6.90
CA PHE A 148 -7.20 -9.00 5.54
C PHE A 148 -8.04 -7.92 4.85
N GLN A 149 -9.25 -7.63 5.37
CA GLN A 149 -10.05 -6.48 4.95
C GLN A 149 -9.40 -5.14 5.30
N GLU A 150 -8.55 -5.10 6.34
CA GLU A 150 -7.79 -3.92 6.77
C GLU A 150 -6.39 -3.91 6.13
N ILE A 151 -5.76 -5.08 6.01
CA ILE A 151 -4.38 -5.24 5.54
C ILE A 151 -4.27 -5.02 4.03
N PHE A 152 -5.10 -5.66 3.19
CA PHE A 152 -4.97 -5.57 1.72
C PHE A 152 -5.08 -4.16 1.14
N PRO A 153 -6.00 -3.29 1.60
CA PRO A 153 -6.04 -1.90 1.14
C PRO A 153 -4.71 -1.16 1.36
N VAL A 154 -4.12 -1.31 2.54
CA VAL A 154 -2.85 -0.66 2.89
C VAL A 154 -1.70 -1.31 2.12
N TRP A 155 -1.68 -2.64 2.02
CA TRP A 155 -0.68 -3.39 1.26
C TRP A 155 -0.64 -2.94 -0.21
N LEU A 156 -1.80 -2.91 -0.87
CA LEU A 156 -1.94 -2.46 -2.25
C LEU A 156 -1.46 -1.01 -2.42
N GLN A 157 -1.79 -0.12 -1.47
CA GLN A 157 -1.32 1.26 -1.52
C GLN A 157 0.20 1.36 -1.39
N MET A 158 0.80 0.65 -0.44
CA MET A 158 2.25 0.68 -0.21
C MET A 158 3.03 0.11 -1.41
N GLY A 159 2.55 -0.97 -2.03
CA GLY A 159 3.19 -1.53 -3.23
C GLY A 159 3.14 -0.62 -4.46
N GLN A 160 2.11 0.23 -4.59
CA GLN A 160 2.03 1.25 -5.65
C GLN A 160 3.03 2.40 -5.45
N LEU A 161 3.49 2.62 -4.21
CA LEU A 161 4.37 3.73 -3.85
C LEU A 161 5.85 3.44 -4.07
N LEU A 162 6.21 2.23 -4.52
CA LEU A 162 7.61 1.86 -4.71
C LEU A 162 8.08 2.09 -6.16
N PRO A 163 9.37 2.45 -6.37
CA PRO A 163 10.01 2.42 -7.68
C PRO A 163 9.84 1.07 -8.40
N GLN A 164 9.96 1.04 -9.73
CA GLN A 164 9.90 -0.23 -10.47
C GLN A 164 11.09 -1.10 -10.08
N PRO A 165 10.88 -2.37 -9.69
CA PRO A 165 11.98 -3.27 -9.42
C PRO A 165 12.68 -3.56 -10.75
N GLU A 166 14.01 -3.52 -10.76
CA GLU A 166 14.81 -3.82 -11.94
C GLU A 166 14.80 -5.32 -12.26
N GLU A 167 14.46 -6.17 -11.28
CA GLU A 167 14.47 -7.63 -11.38
C GLU A 167 13.42 -8.19 -12.34
N ARG A 168 13.90 -8.61 -13.51
CA ARG A 168 13.12 -9.31 -14.55
C ARG A 168 12.67 -10.71 -14.12
N THR A 169 13.49 -11.41 -13.34
CA THR A 169 13.21 -12.76 -12.84
C THR A 169 13.02 -12.74 -11.33
N MET A 170 12.11 -13.58 -10.83
CA MET A 170 11.88 -13.75 -9.40
C MET A 170 12.95 -14.66 -8.80
N PRO A 171 13.62 -14.27 -7.70
CA PRO A 171 14.42 -15.23 -6.95
C PRO A 171 13.58 -16.39 -6.43
N GLU A 172 14.16 -17.60 -6.39
CA GLU A 172 13.50 -18.83 -5.91
C GLU A 172 13.92 -19.19 -4.48
N GLU A 173 14.14 -18.17 -3.64
CA GLU A 173 14.70 -18.33 -2.30
C GLU A 173 14.00 -17.43 -1.27
N GLY A 174 14.17 -17.74 0.03
CA GLY A 174 13.61 -16.97 1.12
C GLY A 174 12.08 -16.80 1.01
N ASN A 175 11.61 -15.62 1.36
CA ASN A 175 10.21 -15.23 1.30
C ASN A 175 9.67 -15.10 -0.13
N PHE A 176 10.51 -15.12 -1.16
CA PHE A 176 10.03 -15.14 -2.55
C PHE A 176 9.36 -16.47 -2.91
N LEU A 177 9.73 -17.57 -2.25
CA LEU A 177 9.01 -18.84 -2.36
C LEU A 177 7.57 -18.73 -1.83
N LEU A 178 7.33 -17.91 -0.81
CA LEU A 178 5.97 -17.67 -0.29
C LEU A 178 5.15 -16.78 -1.23
N LEU A 179 5.80 -15.81 -1.87
CA LEU A 179 5.18 -15.01 -2.93
C LEU A 179 4.78 -15.91 -4.12
N GLU A 180 5.64 -16.84 -4.49
CA GLU A 180 5.39 -17.81 -5.54
C GLU A 180 4.21 -18.75 -5.20
N LYS A 181 4.09 -19.19 -3.93
CA LYS A 181 2.89 -19.91 -3.45
C LYS A 181 1.62 -19.07 -3.62
N CYS A 182 1.66 -17.78 -3.28
CA CYS A 182 0.53 -16.87 -3.52
C CYS A 182 0.18 -16.79 -5.00
N ARG A 183 1.18 -16.67 -5.89
CA ARG A 183 0.98 -16.66 -7.34
C ARG A 183 0.28 -17.92 -7.84
N LYS A 184 0.76 -19.11 -7.45
CA LYS A 184 0.17 -20.40 -7.84
C LYS A 184 -1.31 -20.50 -7.44
N VAL A 185 -1.63 -20.15 -6.20
CA VAL A 185 -3.02 -20.14 -5.69
C VAL A 185 -3.93 -19.21 -6.49
N VAL A 186 -3.41 -18.04 -6.91
CA VAL A 186 -4.15 -17.09 -7.76
C VAL A 186 -4.38 -17.66 -9.16
N GLU A 187 -3.35 -18.24 -9.78
CA GLU A 187 -3.40 -18.81 -11.13
C GLU A 187 -4.32 -20.04 -11.22
N GLN A 188 -4.27 -20.90 -10.20
CA GLN A 188 -5.13 -22.07 -10.05
C GLN A 188 -6.55 -21.69 -9.60
N LYS A 189 -6.82 -20.40 -9.34
CA LYS A 189 -8.11 -19.87 -8.89
C LYS A 189 -8.64 -20.53 -7.62
N GLU A 190 -7.73 -20.92 -6.72
CA GLU A 190 -8.04 -21.59 -5.46
C GLU A 190 -8.56 -20.61 -4.40
N LYS A 191 -9.81 -20.16 -4.58
CA LYS A 191 -10.46 -19.09 -3.81
C LYS A 191 -10.34 -19.23 -2.28
N LEU A 192 -10.38 -20.46 -1.76
CA LEU A 192 -10.31 -20.74 -0.31
C LEU A 192 -8.87 -20.62 0.24
N HIS A 193 -7.85 -20.83 -0.60
CA HIS A 193 -6.45 -20.82 -0.19
C HIS A 193 -5.76 -19.47 -0.38
N VAL A 194 -6.41 -18.51 -1.06
CA VAL A 194 -5.85 -17.15 -1.28
C VAL A 194 -5.41 -16.53 0.05
N ILE A 195 -6.31 -16.40 1.02
CA ILE A 195 -5.99 -15.72 2.28
C ILE A 195 -5.00 -16.48 3.14
N PRO A 196 -5.12 -17.81 3.32
CA PRO A 196 -4.07 -18.59 3.96
C PRO A 196 -2.68 -18.33 3.36
N ALA A 197 -2.53 -18.37 2.03
CA ALA A 197 -1.25 -18.13 1.37
C ALA A 197 -0.71 -16.70 1.63
N PHE A 198 -1.56 -15.68 1.46
CA PHE A 198 -1.20 -14.29 1.73
C PHE A 198 -0.90 -14.03 3.21
N ARG A 199 -1.51 -14.77 4.14
CA ARG A 199 -1.22 -14.71 5.57
C ARG A 199 0.18 -15.23 5.88
N THR A 200 0.55 -16.37 5.32
CA THR A 200 1.91 -16.92 5.48
C THR A 200 2.95 -15.95 4.94
N LEU A 201 2.73 -15.41 3.73
CA LEU A 201 3.61 -14.38 3.17
C LEU A 201 3.66 -13.13 4.06
N PHE A 202 2.51 -12.64 4.52
CA PHE A 202 2.43 -11.43 5.34
C PHE A 202 3.26 -11.55 6.63
N LEU A 203 3.13 -12.67 7.33
CA LEU A 203 3.77 -12.93 8.61
C LEU A 203 5.29 -13.12 8.50
N ALA A 204 5.75 -13.74 7.41
CA ALA A 204 7.18 -14.04 7.21
C ALA A 204 7.93 -12.87 6.55
N ALA A 205 7.29 -12.21 5.58
CA ALA A 205 7.96 -11.28 4.68
C ALA A 205 7.87 -9.82 5.10
N PHE A 206 7.03 -9.47 6.08
CA PHE A 206 6.87 -8.07 6.47
C PHE A 206 6.95 -7.88 7.97
N SER A 207 7.62 -6.80 8.38
CA SER A 207 7.59 -6.30 9.75
C SER A 207 7.10 -4.86 9.79
N SER A 208 6.67 -4.42 10.99
CA SER A 208 6.09 -3.10 11.20
C SER A 208 5.08 -2.76 10.08
N LEU A 209 5.07 -1.56 9.52
CA LEU A 209 4.18 -1.18 8.42
C LEU A 209 4.77 -1.53 7.04
N PHE A 210 4.64 -2.81 6.67
CA PHE A 210 5.07 -3.37 5.38
C PHE A 210 6.55 -3.14 5.03
N VAL A 211 7.43 -3.19 6.03
CA VAL A 211 8.88 -3.26 5.77
C VAL A 211 9.20 -4.67 5.28
N PRO A 212 9.60 -4.86 4.01
CA PRO A 212 9.79 -6.18 3.46
C PRO A 212 11.13 -6.80 3.87
N HIS A 213 11.16 -8.12 4.00
CA HIS A 213 12.36 -8.90 4.34
C HIS A 213 12.44 -10.15 3.47
N VAL A 214 13.65 -10.45 2.98
CA VAL A 214 13.91 -11.69 2.24
C VAL A 214 13.82 -12.91 3.16
N ASN A 215 14.21 -12.75 4.43
CA ASN A 215 14.19 -13.80 5.44
C ASN A 215 13.07 -13.58 6.46
N ASP A 216 12.55 -14.67 7.05
CA ASP A 216 11.62 -14.63 8.18
C ASP A 216 12.32 -14.12 9.45
N LEU A 217 12.36 -12.79 9.60
CA LEU A 217 12.94 -12.14 10.77
C LEU A 217 12.10 -12.29 12.04
N SER A 218 10.87 -12.82 11.92
CA SER A 218 10.03 -13.15 13.07
C SER A 218 10.29 -14.57 13.56
N PHE A 219 11.16 -15.34 12.89
CA PHE A 219 11.52 -16.71 13.22
C PHE A 219 10.30 -17.62 13.43
N GLN A 220 9.25 -17.43 12.62
CA GLN A 220 8.02 -18.23 12.68
C GLN A 220 8.19 -19.61 12.00
N GLY A 221 9.32 -19.85 11.33
CA GLY A 221 9.59 -21.10 10.63
C GLY A 221 8.84 -21.21 9.31
N LEU A 222 8.47 -20.07 8.70
CA LEU A 222 7.62 -20.01 7.51
C LEU A 222 8.40 -20.04 6.19
N SER A 223 9.69 -19.72 6.22
CA SER A 223 10.59 -19.72 5.06
C SER A 223 11.96 -20.29 5.43
N THR A 224 12.63 -20.90 4.46
CA THR A 224 14.06 -21.22 4.58
C THR A 224 14.88 -19.93 4.46
N PRO A 225 15.85 -19.69 5.36
CA PRO A 225 16.73 -18.53 5.26
C PRO A 225 17.58 -18.61 3.99
N THR A 226 17.89 -17.45 3.42
CA THR A 226 18.90 -17.28 2.37
C THR A 226 19.99 -16.33 2.85
N GLU A 227 21.22 -16.61 2.41
CA GLU A 227 22.40 -15.77 2.64
C GLU A 227 22.61 -14.75 1.51
N GLN A 228 21.82 -14.83 0.43
CA GLN A 228 21.96 -13.92 -0.70
C GLN A 228 21.48 -12.51 -0.36
N ALA A 229 22.26 -11.51 -0.78
CA ALA A 229 21.93 -10.10 -0.66
C ALA A 229 20.90 -9.66 -1.72
N LEU A 230 19.69 -10.21 -1.64
CA LEU A 230 18.57 -9.88 -2.54
C LEU A 230 17.82 -8.64 -2.05
N SER A 231 17.31 -7.82 -2.99
CA SER A 231 16.44 -6.71 -2.60
C SER A 231 15.11 -7.23 -2.07
N PRO A 232 14.61 -6.80 -0.91
CA PRO A 232 13.31 -7.23 -0.41
C PRO A 232 12.12 -6.48 -1.06
N LEU A 233 12.36 -5.34 -1.70
CA LEU A 233 11.31 -4.47 -2.26
C LEU A 233 10.38 -5.15 -3.28
N PRO A 234 10.85 -6.06 -4.15
CA PRO A 234 9.98 -6.79 -5.06
C PRO A 234 8.92 -7.62 -4.33
N LEU A 235 9.14 -8.06 -3.07
CA LEU A 235 8.11 -8.74 -2.27
C LEU A 235 6.88 -7.87 -2.11
N LEU A 236 7.04 -6.62 -1.67
CA LEU A 236 5.93 -5.69 -1.45
C LEU A 236 5.22 -5.34 -2.77
N LYS A 237 6.00 -5.03 -3.81
CA LYS A 237 5.46 -4.59 -5.10
C LYS A 237 4.73 -5.70 -5.84
N LYS A 238 5.35 -6.87 -5.98
CA LYS A 238 4.78 -7.99 -6.75
C LYS A 238 3.59 -8.62 -6.01
N SER A 239 3.63 -8.72 -4.68
CA SER A 239 2.45 -9.13 -3.91
C SER A 239 1.28 -8.14 -4.02
N ALA A 240 1.53 -6.83 -4.07
CA ALA A 240 0.49 -5.83 -4.32
C ALA A 240 -0.15 -5.99 -5.72
N LEU A 241 0.64 -6.34 -6.74
CA LEU A 241 0.11 -6.68 -8.08
C LEU A 241 -0.76 -7.95 -8.05
N LEU A 242 -0.39 -8.96 -7.27
CA LEU A 242 -1.24 -10.14 -7.06
C LEU A 242 -2.52 -9.76 -6.31
N ILE A 243 -2.46 -8.89 -5.30
CA ILE A 243 -3.68 -8.39 -4.63
C ILE A 243 -4.57 -7.68 -5.63
N ARG A 244 -4.01 -6.81 -6.48
CA ARG A 244 -4.76 -6.14 -7.55
C ARG A 244 -5.44 -7.15 -8.46
N SER A 245 -4.75 -8.22 -8.86
CA SER A 245 -5.28 -9.25 -9.78
C SER A 245 -6.42 -10.08 -9.21
N LEU A 246 -6.61 -10.12 -7.88
CA LEU A 246 -7.80 -10.72 -7.25
C LEU A 246 -9.08 -9.96 -7.65
N PHE A 247 -8.97 -8.64 -7.83
CA PHE A 247 -10.10 -7.76 -8.07
C PHE A 247 -10.21 -7.31 -9.53
N PHE A 248 -9.09 -7.18 -10.24
CA PHE A 248 -9.07 -6.67 -11.61
C PHE A 248 -7.94 -7.30 -12.43
N GLN A 249 -8.29 -7.90 -13.55
CA GLN A 249 -7.33 -8.41 -14.54
C GLN A 249 -7.65 -7.82 -15.91
N GLU A 250 -6.60 -7.48 -16.65
CA GLU A 250 -6.70 -6.92 -17.99
C GLU A 250 -5.93 -7.81 -18.97
N GLU A 251 -6.63 -8.21 -20.02
CA GLU A 251 -6.06 -8.78 -21.24
C GLU A 251 -6.24 -7.78 -22.39
N LYS A 252 -5.66 -8.06 -23.57
CA LYS A 252 -5.59 -7.12 -24.68
C LYS A 252 -6.91 -6.40 -25.00
N GLU A 253 -8.03 -7.13 -24.97
CA GLU A 253 -9.37 -6.61 -25.30
C GLU A 253 -10.42 -6.93 -24.24
N SER A 254 -9.99 -7.45 -23.08
CA SER A 254 -10.89 -7.90 -22.03
C SER A 254 -10.50 -7.36 -20.66
N CYS A 255 -11.49 -7.04 -19.84
CA CYS A 255 -11.31 -6.69 -18.44
C CYS A 255 -12.15 -7.64 -17.59
N ALA A 256 -11.49 -8.44 -16.76
CA ALA A 256 -12.14 -9.27 -15.77
C ALA A 256 -12.30 -8.52 -14.45
N LEU A 257 -13.56 -8.41 -14.02
CA LEU A 257 -13.99 -7.70 -12.82
C LEU A 257 -14.29 -8.71 -11.73
N LEU A 258 -13.56 -8.62 -10.62
CA LEU A 258 -13.63 -9.51 -9.47
C LEU A 258 -13.41 -11.00 -9.85
N PRO A 259 -12.34 -11.31 -10.63
CA PRO A 259 -12.12 -12.65 -11.17
C PRO A 259 -11.88 -13.70 -10.08
N LEU A 260 -11.29 -13.31 -8.94
CA LEU A 260 -10.99 -14.20 -7.83
C LEU A 260 -11.18 -13.47 -6.50
N LEU A 261 -12.45 -13.22 -6.11
CA LEU A 261 -12.78 -12.51 -4.88
C LEU A 261 -12.79 -13.46 -3.66
N PRO A 262 -11.87 -13.38 -2.70
CA PRO A 262 -11.89 -14.22 -1.50
C PRO A 262 -13.23 -14.21 -0.73
N PRO A 263 -13.61 -15.34 -0.08
CA PRO A 263 -14.96 -15.49 0.49
C PRO A 263 -15.32 -14.49 1.58
N GLN A 264 -14.35 -13.98 2.34
CA GLN A 264 -14.58 -13.00 3.41
C GLN A 264 -14.78 -11.57 2.89
N PHE A 265 -14.50 -11.28 1.61
CA PHE A 265 -14.69 -9.94 1.03
C PHE A 265 -16.10 -9.75 0.47
N HIS A 266 -17.08 -9.67 1.37
CA HIS A 266 -18.50 -9.59 1.01
C HIS A 266 -18.87 -8.35 0.20
N SER A 267 -18.26 -7.20 0.52
CA SER A 267 -18.55 -5.92 -0.11
C SER A 267 -17.30 -5.06 -0.18
N GLY A 268 -17.25 -4.15 -1.14
CA GLY A 268 -16.14 -3.24 -1.28
C GLY A 268 -16.21 -2.35 -2.50
N ARG A 269 -15.17 -1.54 -2.65
CA ARG A 269 -14.97 -0.62 -3.76
C ARG A 269 -13.53 -0.71 -4.21
N PHE A 270 -13.32 -0.64 -5.51
CA PHE A 270 -12.01 -0.46 -6.10
C PHE A 270 -12.11 0.69 -7.10
N CYS A 271 -11.49 1.81 -6.76
CA CYS A 271 -11.60 3.04 -7.53
C CYS A 271 -10.28 3.34 -8.23
N HIS A 272 -10.39 4.07 -9.33
CA HIS A 272 -9.27 4.65 -10.06
C HIS A 272 -8.31 3.61 -10.64
N ILE A 273 -8.83 2.42 -10.95
CA ILE A 273 -8.08 1.37 -11.62
C ILE A 273 -7.68 1.91 -13.00
N LYS A 274 -6.38 1.85 -13.32
CA LYS A 274 -5.86 2.30 -14.60
C LYS A 274 -5.61 1.11 -15.51
N THR A 275 -6.15 1.17 -16.72
CA THR A 275 -5.90 0.15 -17.76
C THR A 275 -4.66 0.49 -18.57
N LYS A 276 -4.09 -0.48 -19.29
CA LYS A 276 -2.94 -0.29 -20.18
C LYS A 276 -3.25 0.71 -21.30
N GLU A 277 -4.50 0.76 -21.76
CA GLU A 277 -4.96 1.74 -22.75
C GLU A 277 -5.32 3.11 -22.17
N GLY A 278 -5.15 3.31 -20.85
CA GLY A 278 -5.36 4.58 -20.18
C GLY A 278 -6.79 4.85 -19.71
N ASP A 279 -7.70 3.88 -19.83
CA ASP A 279 -9.04 4.01 -19.25
C ASP A 279 -8.97 4.03 -17.72
N ARG A 280 -9.95 4.68 -17.09
CA ARG A 280 -10.12 4.70 -15.64
C ARG A 280 -11.39 3.97 -15.24
N ILE A 281 -11.25 2.97 -14.38
CA ILE A 281 -12.36 2.14 -13.91
C ILE A 281 -12.57 2.35 -12.42
N ASP A 282 -13.83 2.62 -12.05
CA ASP A 282 -14.28 2.55 -10.66
C ASP A 282 -15.35 1.45 -10.55
N MET A 283 -15.26 0.59 -9.54
CA MET A 283 -16.23 -0.47 -9.30
C MET A 283 -16.62 -0.61 -7.83
N GLU A 284 -17.84 -1.10 -7.61
CA GLU A 284 -18.39 -1.45 -6.31
C GLU A 284 -19.09 -2.81 -6.37
N TRP A 285 -18.90 -3.61 -5.31
CA TRP A 285 -19.60 -4.87 -5.13
C TRP A 285 -20.24 -4.98 -3.74
N SER A 286 -21.29 -5.80 -3.67
CA SER A 286 -21.93 -6.22 -2.43
C SER A 286 -22.48 -7.62 -2.59
N SER A 287 -22.54 -8.39 -1.50
CA SER A 287 -22.89 -9.80 -1.56
C SER A 287 -22.05 -10.59 -2.57
N LYS A 288 -20.76 -10.23 -2.67
CA LYS A 288 -19.75 -10.85 -3.54
C LYS A 288 -20.02 -10.67 -5.05
N LEU A 289 -20.96 -9.82 -5.44
CA LEU A 289 -21.34 -9.58 -6.83
C LEU A 289 -21.13 -8.11 -7.21
N LEU A 290 -20.68 -7.88 -8.45
CA LEU A 290 -20.54 -6.54 -9.00
C LEU A 290 -21.91 -5.84 -9.00
N ARG A 291 -21.95 -4.62 -8.44
CA ARG A 291 -23.18 -3.81 -8.36
C ARG A 291 -23.13 -2.60 -9.26
N ARG A 292 -22.00 -1.92 -9.28
CA ARG A 292 -21.82 -0.67 -10.02
C ARG A 292 -20.44 -0.64 -10.65
N LEU A 293 -20.40 -0.14 -11.89
CA LEU A 293 -19.20 0.01 -12.68
C LEU A 293 -19.25 1.38 -13.35
N ARG A 294 -18.13 2.08 -13.35
CA ARG A 294 -17.92 3.31 -14.09
C ARG A 294 -16.63 3.14 -14.89
N ILE A 295 -16.72 3.38 -16.18
CA ILE A 295 -15.57 3.37 -17.08
C ILE A 295 -15.48 4.77 -17.69
N GLN A 296 -14.35 5.42 -17.48
CA GLN A 296 -13.98 6.64 -18.20
C GLN A 296 -12.98 6.22 -19.26
N SER A 297 -13.42 6.16 -20.50
CA SER A 297 -12.57 5.67 -21.57
C SER A 297 -11.62 6.76 -22.06
N ALA A 298 -10.36 6.38 -22.31
CA ALA A 298 -9.36 7.26 -22.90
C ALA A 298 -9.47 7.32 -24.44
N LYS A 299 -9.99 6.27 -25.07
CA LYS A 299 -10.08 6.13 -26.54
C LYS A 299 -11.35 5.36 -26.92
N SER A 300 -11.97 5.69 -28.05
CA SER A 300 -13.13 4.93 -28.55
C SER A 300 -12.69 3.53 -28.98
N ARG A 301 -13.16 2.49 -28.27
CA ARG A 301 -12.85 1.08 -28.57
C ARG A 301 -13.94 0.13 -28.08
N SER A 302 -13.95 -1.08 -28.63
CA SER A 302 -14.69 -2.19 -28.03
C SER A 302 -13.94 -2.70 -26.80
N LEU A 303 -14.68 -2.99 -25.73
CA LEU A 303 -14.13 -3.54 -24.49
C LEU A 303 -15.02 -4.68 -24.01
N ARG A 304 -14.45 -5.89 -23.92
CA ARG A 304 -15.16 -7.05 -23.36
C ARG A 304 -15.05 -7.04 -21.84
N LEU A 305 -16.19 -7.02 -21.15
CA LEU A 305 -16.23 -7.14 -19.69
C LEU A 305 -16.53 -8.58 -19.29
N ILE A 306 -15.68 -9.15 -18.45
CA ILE A 306 -15.88 -10.47 -17.84
C ILE A 306 -16.28 -10.24 -16.38
N VAL A 307 -17.43 -10.76 -15.98
CA VAL A 307 -17.98 -10.62 -14.62
C VAL A 307 -18.23 -12.00 -14.02
N GLN A 308 -18.48 -12.06 -12.71
CA GLN A 308 -18.55 -13.33 -11.95
C GLN A 308 -19.70 -14.26 -12.38
N SER A 309 -20.76 -13.71 -12.96
CA SER A 309 -21.92 -14.47 -13.43
C SER A 309 -22.64 -13.73 -14.56
N ALA A 310 -23.41 -14.46 -15.36
CA ALA A 310 -24.17 -13.87 -16.47
C ALA A 310 -25.09 -12.73 -15.99
N LEU A 311 -24.94 -11.56 -16.59
CA LEU A 311 -25.77 -10.39 -16.28
C LEU A 311 -27.18 -10.61 -16.83
N LYS A 312 -28.15 -10.88 -15.94
CA LYS A 312 -29.57 -10.98 -16.33
C LYS A 312 -30.15 -9.65 -16.76
N ARG A 313 -29.74 -8.57 -16.09
CA ARG A 313 -30.17 -7.19 -16.33
C ARG A 313 -29.04 -6.25 -15.96
N CYS A 314 -28.81 -5.22 -16.75
CA CYS A 314 -27.94 -4.11 -16.41
C CYS A 314 -28.59 -2.81 -16.87
N ARG A 315 -28.23 -1.72 -16.22
CA ARG A 315 -28.65 -0.38 -16.62
C ARG A 315 -27.44 0.37 -17.13
N VAL A 316 -27.50 0.83 -18.38
CA VAL A 316 -26.38 1.52 -19.02
C VAL A 316 -26.66 3.01 -19.09
N ARG A 317 -25.66 3.80 -18.71
CA ARG A 317 -25.65 5.27 -18.82
C ARG A 317 -24.43 5.68 -19.62
N THR A 318 -24.62 6.38 -20.72
CA THR A 318 -23.51 6.94 -21.51
C THR A 318 -23.24 8.38 -21.13
N LYS A 319 -24.23 9.09 -20.55
CA LYS A 319 -24.06 10.44 -19.98
C LYS A 319 -24.35 10.48 -18.48
N LEU A 320 -23.60 11.32 -17.76
CA LEU A 320 -23.68 11.44 -16.29
C LEU A 320 -25.06 11.85 -15.76
N ARG A 321 -25.89 12.51 -16.57
CA ARG A 321 -27.22 13.00 -16.20
C ARG A 321 -28.35 12.08 -16.66
N GLU A 322 -28.05 11.02 -17.40
CA GLU A 322 -29.08 10.10 -17.87
C GLU A 322 -29.59 9.20 -16.74
N LYS A 323 -30.90 8.97 -16.75
CA LYS A 323 -31.49 7.95 -15.90
C LYS A 323 -30.87 6.59 -16.24
N GLY A 324 -30.59 6.31 -17.52
CA GLY A 324 -30.00 5.06 -18.03
C GLY A 324 -31.09 4.09 -18.49
N ARG A 325 -30.79 3.30 -19.53
CA ARG A 325 -31.70 2.30 -20.11
C ARG A 325 -31.42 0.93 -19.54
#